data_AF-A0A972JK02-F1
#
_entry.id   AF-A0A972JK02-F1
#
_cell.length_a   1.000
_cell.length_b   1.000
_cell.length_c   1.000
_cell.angle_alpha   90.00
_cell.angle_beta   90.00
_cell.angle_gamma   90.00
#
_symmetry.space_group_name_H-M   'P 1'
#
loop_
_entity.id
_entity.type
_entity.pdbx_description
1 polymer ?
#
loop_
_entity_poly.entity_id
_entity_poly.type
_entity_poly.pdbx_seq_one_letter_code
_entity_poly.pdbx_strand_id
1 'polypeptide(L)'
;MQKHDFGCQQVARDYLGERISNINQWLDEHVECFTPTVADSPKAIDYRRKAFGEAGLYLYVADKYPAFSGPTLLQQHYWQVLSSPAYLELAHRNPATYGLYAFPVAVAKSLGRSNSKLDQYFESTYQSRHLRSIEMPPFRLLDNLFFARIYDLAKMPYAADDVMALTNIRRLPDLIMADETQAYALTHNIFYLTGMQQGQDFLGLNPEFDRSHLQALEGLFVRYMANNNLDLALELLMCLILTGLCKKWHLQYALELVEKNLLDGCIVPGPGTPDGFELLQESSQGFQTWVKHYHTMLVAGMAFRLAAAHLQDIWQEGSSLQHFAAYGCGQVLRLLHDYNLPLALTVLKTLEQHLPDIKELELEYLLELSIDFIEEQKQADGSIGFYYDEYCTLSAKGKDWQAAKDAIQLPLSQVYRQIDWPKLQSVIA
;
A
#
# COMPACT_ATOMS: atom_id res chain seq x y z
N MET A 1 -10.05 -20.51 15.25
CA MET A 1 -9.05 -20.32 14.20
C MET A 1 -8.17 -21.55 14.13
N GLN A 2 -8.11 -22.21 12.97
CA GLN A 2 -7.06 -23.17 12.71
C GLN A 2 -5.76 -22.39 12.57
N LYS A 3 -4.68 -22.82 13.24
CA LYS A 3 -3.38 -22.19 13.10
C LYS A 3 -2.74 -22.78 11.83
N HIS A 4 -2.71 -22.00 10.76
CA HIS A 4 -1.99 -22.39 9.54
C HIS A 4 -0.48 -22.35 9.82
N ASP A 5 0.23 -23.40 9.45
CA ASP A 5 1.69 -23.41 9.41
C ASP A 5 2.13 -22.97 8.02
N PHE A 6 2.32 -21.66 7.85
CA PHE A 6 2.81 -21.10 6.61
C PHE A 6 4.29 -21.42 6.35
N GLY A 7 4.95 -22.28 7.13
CA GLY A 7 6.26 -22.85 6.82
C GLY A 7 6.27 -23.73 5.55
N CYS A 8 5.12 -24.32 5.21
CA CYS A 8 4.94 -25.23 4.08
C CYS A 8 4.38 -24.51 2.83
N GLN A 9 5.03 -24.67 1.69
CA GLN A 9 4.61 -24.05 0.42
C GLN A 9 3.20 -24.47 0.00
N GLN A 10 2.85 -25.75 0.18
CA GLN A 10 1.54 -26.26 -0.17
C GLN A 10 0.44 -25.62 0.69
N VAL A 11 0.69 -25.45 1.99
CA VAL A 11 -0.24 -24.77 2.91
C VAL A 11 -0.45 -23.32 2.48
N ALA A 12 0.63 -22.61 2.11
CA ALA A 12 0.52 -21.25 1.59
C ALA A 12 -0.27 -21.18 0.27
N ARG A 13 -0.05 -22.12 -0.66
CA ARG A 13 -0.80 -22.20 -1.92
C ARG A 13 -2.29 -22.42 -1.68
N ASP A 14 -2.64 -23.38 -0.81
CA ASP A 14 -4.03 -23.72 -0.51
C ASP A 14 -4.73 -22.54 0.16
N TYR A 15 -4.05 -21.88 1.10
CA TYR A 15 -4.55 -20.67 1.76
C TYR A 15 -4.80 -19.53 0.76
N LEU A 16 -3.83 -19.23 -0.10
CA LEU A 16 -3.97 -18.20 -1.13
C LEU A 16 -5.17 -18.48 -2.05
N GLY A 17 -5.33 -19.73 -2.50
CA GLY A 17 -6.46 -20.14 -3.34
C GLY A 17 -7.82 -19.96 -2.64
N GLU A 18 -7.91 -20.38 -1.37
CA GLU A 18 -9.12 -20.20 -0.56
C GLU A 18 -9.45 -18.70 -0.37
N ARG A 19 -8.45 -17.87 -0.06
CA ARG A 19 -8.66 -16.43 0.14
C ARG A 19 -9.05 -15.72 -1.15
N ILE A 20 -8.42 -16.03 -2.28
CA ILE A 20 -8.83 -15.49 -3.59
C ILE A 20 -10.28 -15.85 -3.89
N SER A 21 -10.70 -17.09 -3.62
CA SER A 21 -12.09 -17.52 -3.81
C SER A 21 -13.06 -16.73 -2.94
N ASN A 22 -12.76 -16.58 -1.65
CA ASN A 22 -13.62 -15.85 -0.72
C ASN A 22 -13.71 -14.36 -1.08
N ILE A 23 -12.60 -13.73 -1.49
CA ILE A 23 -12.58 -12.35 -1.96
C ILE A 23 -13.45 -12.20 -3.21
N ASN A 24 -13.30 -13.10 -4.20
CA ASN A 24 -14.14 -13.08 -5.40
C ASN A 24 -15.63 -13.19 -5.06
N GLN A 25 -16.00 -14.09 -4.15
CA GLN A 25 -17.38 -14.25 -3.70
C GLN A 25 -17.89 -12.97 -3.05
N TRP A 26 -17.11 -12.38 -2.14
CA TRP A 26 -17.49 -11.12 -1.49
C TRP A 26 -17.69 -9.98 -2.50
N LEU A 27 -16.81 -9.89 -3.51
CA LEU A 27 -16.96 -8.91 -4.60
C LEU A 27 -18.23 -9.14 -5.42
N ASP A 28 -18.56 -10.39 -5.73
CA ASP A 28 -19.78 -10.77 -6.45
C ASP A 28 -21.05 -10.45 -5.63
N GLU A 29 -21.03 -10.69 -4.31
CA GLU A 29 -22.14 -10.35 -3.39
C GLU A 29 -22.38 -8.83 -3.28
N HIS A 30 -21.36 -8.02 -3.53
CA HIS A 30 -21.42 -6.56 -3.45
C HIS A 30 -21.38 -5.88 -4.82
N VAL A 31 -21.68 -6.60 -5.90
CA VAL A 31 -21.55 -6.10 -7.28
C VAL A 31 -22.27 -4.77 -7.53
N GLU A 32 -23.45 -4.56 -6.93
CA GLU A 32 -24.22 -3.32 -7.04
C GLU A 32 -23.50 -2.09 -6.46
N CYS A 33 -22.54 -2.29 -5.55
CA CYS A 33 -21.72 -1.22 -5.00
C CYS A 33 -20.70 -0.66 -6.01
N PHE A 34 -20.43 -1.39 -7.09
CA PHE A 34 -19.52 -0.99 -8.16
C PHE A 34 -20.24 -0.28 -9.31
N THR A 35 -21.45 0.26 -9.11
CA THR A 35 -22.19 0.99 -10.16
C THR A 35 -21.94 2.51 -10.08
N PRO A 36 -21.14 3.11 -10.98
CA PRO A 36 -20.72 4.52 -10.88
C PRO A 36 -21.82 5.54 -11.23
N THR A 37 -22.94 5.07 -11.81
CA THR A 37 -24.10 5.88 -12.20
C THR A 37 -25.18 5.95 -11.13
N VAL A 38 -25.07 5.17 -10.05
CA VAL A 38 -26.00 5.22 -8.91
C VAL A 38 -25.69 6.43 -8.05
N ALA A 39 -26.72 7.22 -7.74
CA ALA A 39 -26.61 8.52 -7.10
C ALA A 39 -27.43 8.60 -5.80
N ASP A 40 -27.02 7.81 -4.80
CA ASP A 40 -27.73 7.74 -3.50
C ASP A 40 -27.40 8.96 -2.61
N SER A 41 -26.14 9.38 -2.57
CA SER A 41 -25.67 10.61 -1.91
C SER A 41 -24.41 11.12 -2.59
N PRO A 42 -24.06 12.43 -2.46
CA PRO A 42 -22.86 12.98 -3.08
C PRO A 42 -21.59 12.19 -2.76
N LYS A 43 -21.40 11.78 -1.50
CA LYS A 43 -20.21 11.03 -1.10
C LYS A 43 -20.25 9.56 -1.51
N ALA A 44 -21.42 8.93 -1.49
CA ALA A 44 -21.57 7.55 -1.98
C ALA A 44 -21.18 7.44 -3.46
N ILE A 45 -21.52 8.45 -4.26
CA ILE A 45 -21.14 8.54 -5.67
C ILE A 45 -19.63 8.48 -5.86
N ASP A 46 -18.86 9.21 -5.05
CA ASP A 46 -17.39 9.24 -5.15
C ASP A 46 -16.80 7.85 -4.89
N TYR A 47 -17.28 7.16 -3.85
CA TYR A 47 -16.84 5.80 -3.53
C TYR A 47 -17.17 4.81 -4.65
N ARG A 48 -18.40 4.84 -5.18
CA ARG A 48 -18.82 3.95 -6.28
C ARG A 48 -17.97 4.16 -7.54
N ARG A 49 -17.65 5.42 -7.86
CA ARG A 49 -16.82 5.77 -9.02
C ARG A 49 -15.36 5.34 -8.85
N LYS A 50 -14.78 5.58 -7.68
CA LYS A 50 -13.43 5.12 -7.33
C LYS A 50 -13.35 3.60 -7.40
N ALA A 51 -14.27 2.92 -6.73
CA ALA A 51 -14.34 1.46 -6.70
C ALA A 51 -14.51 0.84 -8.09
N PHE A 52 -15.29 1.46 -8.98
CA PHE A 52 -15.40 1.00 -10.36
C PHE A 52 -14.05 1.09 -11.10
N GLY A 53 -13.32 2.20 -10.96
CA GLY A 53 -11.97 2.31 -11.52
C GLY A 53 -11.06 1.17 -11.04
N GLU A 54 -11.01 0.94 -9.74
CA GLU A 54 -10.14 -0.06 -9.10
C GLU A 54 -10.56 -1.50 -9.38
N ALA A 55 -11.86 -1.78 -9.50
CA ALA A 55 -12.35 -3.08 -9.99
C ALA A 55 -11.82 -3.39 -11.39
N GLY A 56 -11.62 -2.38 -12.23
CA GLY A 56 -10.93 -2.53 -13.52
C GLY A 56 -9.50 -3.05 -13.38
N LEU A 57 -8.72 -2.49 -12.45
CA LEU A 57 -7.36 -2.98 -12.17
C LEU A 57 -7.38 -4.42 -11.66
N TYR A 58 -8.30 -4.74 -10.75
CA TYR A 58 -8.45 -6.08 -10.23
C TYR A 58 -8.76 -7.09 -11.35
N LEU A 59 -9.70 -6.78 -12.25
CA LEU A 59 -10.03 -7.62 -13.40
C LEU A 59 -8.87 -7.75 -14.39
N TYR A 60 -8.10 -6.68 -14.60
CA TYR A 60 -6.87 -6.71 -15.40
C TYR A 60 -5.84 -7.68 -14.80
N VAL A 61 -5.59 -7.60 -13.50
CA VAL A 61 -4.67 -8.52 -12.79
C VAL A 61 -5.20 -9.95 -12.82
N ALA A 62 -6.50 -10.17 -12.60
CA ALA A 62 -7.10 -11.50 -12.65
C ALA A 62 -6.96 -12.17 -14.03
N ASP A 63 -7.00 -11.40 -15.12
CA ASP A 63 -6.75 -11.89 -16.48
C ASP A 63 -5.28 -12.26 -16.71
N LYS A 64 -4.34 -11.46 -16.19
CA LYS A 64 -2.90 -11.75 -16.26
C LYS A 64 -2.48 -12.98 -15.45
N TYR A 65 -3.20 -13.29 -14.37
CA TYR A 65 -2.90 -14.41 -13.47
C TYR A 65 -4.10 -15.38 -13.36
N PRO A 66 -4.36 -16.18 -14.41
CA PRO A 66 -5.57 -17.01 -14.53
C PRO A 66 -5.53 -18.30 -13.70
N ALA A 67 -4.51 -18.49 -12.85
CA ALA A 67 -4.38 -19.67 -11.99
C ALA A 67 -5.60 -19.89 -11.08
N PHE A 68 -6.34 -18.82 -10.79
CA PHE A 68 -7.61 -18.84 -10.07
C PHE A 68 -8.66 -18.08 -10.87
N SER A 69 -9.91 -18.57 -10.88
CA SER A 69 -11.02 -17.89 -11.54
C SER A 69 -11.20 -16.47 -11.00
N GLY A 70 -11.68 -15.56 -11.85
CA GLY A 70 -12.11 -14.21 -11.44
C GLY A 70 -13.51 -14.21 -10.81
N PRO A 71 -13.95 -13.05 -10.29
CA PRO A 71 -15.32 -12.85 -9.80
C PRO A 71 -16.27 -12.79 -10.99
N THR A 72 -17.29 -13.65 -11.01
CA THR A 72 -18.10 -13.87 -12.22
C THR A 72 -19.15 -12.78 -12.39
N LEU A 73 -19.87 -12.44 -11.31
CA LEU A 73 -20.92 -11.43 -11.34
C LEU A 73 -20.33 -10.03 -11.49
N LEU A 74 -19.24 -9.72 -10.76
CA LEU A 74 -18.55 -8.45 -10.90
C LEU A 74 -18.04 -8.26 -12.32
N GLN A 75 -17.41 -9.27 -12.93
CA GLN A 75 -16.92 -9.16 -14.30
C GLN A 75 -18.06 -8.88 -15.30
N GLN A 76 -19.17 -9.62 -15.20
CA GLN A 76 -20.33 -9.42 -16.08
C GLN A 76 -20.92 -8.02 -15.93
N HIS A 77 -21.15 -7.59 -14.69
CA HIS A 77 -21.67 -6.28 -14.36
C HIS A 77 -20.75 -5.16 -14.83
N TYR A 78 -19.46 -5.31 -14.61
CA TYR A 78 -18.45 -4.34 -15.00
C TYR A 78 -18.52 -4.01 -16.50
N TRP A 79 -18.53 -5.04 -17.34
CA TRP A 79 -18.60 -4.87 -18.80
C TRP A 79 -19.96 -4.34 -19.26
N GLN A 80 -21.06 -4.73 -18.59
CA GLN A 80 -22.40 -4.21 -18.87
C GLN A 80 -22.48 -2.70 -18.58
N VAL A 81 -22.01 -2.28 -17.41
CA VAL A 81 -21.97 -0.87 -16.99
C VAL A 81 -21.10 -0.06 -17.94
N LEU A 82 -19.88 -0.53 -18.22
CA LEU A 82 -18.93 0.19 -19.08
C LEU A 82 -19.46 0.37 -20.51
N SER A 83 -20.20 -0.61 -21.02
CA SER A 83 -20.81 -0.56 -22.36
C SER A 83 -22.09 0.28 -22.41
N SER A 84 -22.60 0.75 -21.26
CA SER A 84 -23.85 1.51 -21.19
C SER A 84 -23.67 2.94 -21.73
N PRO A 85 -24.67 3.51 -22.42
CA PRO A 85 -24.65 4.92 -22.80
C PRO A 85 -24.53 5.86 -21.59
N ALA A 86 -25.15 5.50 -20.46
CA ALA A 86 -25.13 6.29 -19.23
C ALA A 86 -23.71 6.46 -18.67
N TYR A 87 -22.87 5.42 -18.78
CA TYR A 87 -21.47 5.52 -18.37
C TYR A 87 -20.70 6.54 -19.21
N LEU A 88 -20.82 6.48 -20.54
CA LEU A 88 -20.15 7.42 -21.45
C LEU A 88 -20.66 8.86 -21.24
N GLU A 89 -21.96 9.05 -21.05
CA GLU A 89 -22.51 10.37 -20.73
C GLU A 89 -21.95 10.91 -19.41
N LEU A 90 -21.84 10.07 -18.39
CA LEU A 90 -21.20 10.42 -17.12
C LEU A 90 -19.73 10.82 -17.33
N ALA A 91 -18.98 10.01 -18.06
CA ALA A 91 -17.57 10.22 -18.33
C ALA A 91 -17.30 11.52 -19.12
N HIS A 92 -18.13 11.83 -20.12
CA HIS A 92 -18.04 13.08 -20.89
C HIS A 92 -18.35 14.34 -20.07
N ARG A 93 -19.22 14.25 -19.07
CA ARG A 93 -19.56 15.39 -18.20
C ARG A 93 -18.48 15.72 -17.16
N ASN A 94 -17.54 14.80 -16.94
CA ASN A 94 -16.53 14.92 -15.89
C ASN A 94 -15.10 14.77 -16.44
N PRO A 95 -14.67 15.64 -17.38
CA PRO A 95 -13.36 15.50 -18.02
C PRO A 95 -12.19 15.73 -17.06
N ALA A 96 -12.42 16.43 -15.94
CA ALA A 96 -11.40 16.68 -14.91
C ALA A 96 -11.02 15.42 -14.12
N THR A 97 -11.89 14.42 -14.05
CA THR A 97 -11.64 13.14 -13.37
C THR A 97 -11.38 12.02 -14.38
N TYR A 98 -10.71 12.35 -15.48
CA TYR A 98 -10.33 11.44 -16.55
C TYR A 98 -9.78 10.10 -16.03
N GLY A 99 -8.87 10.12 -15.05
CA GLY A 99 -8.26 8.90 -14.50
C GLY A 99 -9.28 7.89 -13.96
N LEU A 100 -10.43 8.35 -13.44
CA LEU A 100 -11.48 7.46 -12.92
C LEU A 100 -12.29 6.78 -14.03
N TYR A 101 -12.46 7.43 -15.19
CA TYR A 101 -13.35 6.93 -16.25
C TYR A 101 -12.61 6.37 -17.47
N ALA A 102 -11.44 6.88 -17.76
CA ALA A 102 -10.65 6.39 -18.88
C ALA A 102 -9.90 5.11 -18.54
N PHE A 103 -9.54 4.90 -17.27
CA PHE A 103 -8.88 3.67 -16.86
C PHE A 103 -9.73 2.42 -17.13
N PRO A 104 -11.03 2.36 -16.76
CA PRO A 104 -11.92 1.29 -17.19
C PRO A 104 -11.94 1.02 -18.70
N VAL A 105 -11.88 2.08 -19.51
CA VAL A 105 -11.85 1.95 -20.97
C VAL A 105 -10.51 1.38 -21.45
N ALA A 106 -9.40 1.81 -20.86
CA ALA A 106 -8.06 1.28 -21.13
C ALA A 106 -7.98 -0.21 -20.82
N VAL A 107 -8.53 -0.65 -19.69
CA VAL A 107 -8.64 -2.07 -19.33
C VAL A 107 -9.53 -2.81 -20.33
N ALA A 108 -10.69 -2.27 -20.71
CA ALA A 108 -11.54 -2.92 -21.70
C ALA A 108 -10.82 -3.11 -23.04
N LYS A 109 -10.01 -2.14 -23.46
CA LYS A 109 -9.21 -2.25 -24.69
C LYS A 109 -8.15 -3.35 -24.55
N SER A 110 -7.40 -3.35 -23.46
CA SER A 110 -6.32 -4.33 -23.23
C SER A 110 -6.84 -5.78 -23.15
N LEU A 111 -8.08 -5.96 -22.67
CA LEU A 111 -8.75 -7.26 -22.56
C LEU A 111 -9.65 -7.60 -23.75
N GLY A 112 -9.61 -6.83 -24.84
CA GLY A 112 -10.41 -7.10 -26.06
C GLY A 112 -11.94 -6.95 -25.88
N ARG A 113 -12.36 -6.15 -24.89
CA ARG A 113 -13.76 -5.84 -24.56
C ARG A 113 -14.21 -4.43 -24.98
N SER A 114 -13.31 -3.61 -25.53
CA SER A 114 -13.66 -2.26 -26.00
C SER A 114 -14.55 -2.29 -27.26
N ASN A 115 -15.20 -1.16 -27.55
CA ASN A 115 -15.97 -0.91 -28.75
C ASN A 115 -15.65 0.49 -29.31
N SER A 116 -16.15 0.81 -30.51
CA SER A 116 -15.82 2.07 -31.20
C SER A 116 -16.20 3.33 -30.42
N LYS A 117 -17.26 3.30 -29.60
CA LYS A 117 -17.66 4.45 -28.79
C LYS A 117 -16.72 4.67 -27.61
N LEU A 118 -16.31 3.59 -26.95
CA LEU A 118 -15.32 3.63 -25.87
C LEU A 118 -13.97 4.11 -26.41
N ASP A 119 -13.55 3.58 -27.56
CA ASP A 119 -12.32 3.99 -28.22
C ASP A 119 -12.33 5.48 -28.59
N GLN A 120 -13.43 5.95 -29.19
CA GLN A 120 -13.60 7.37 -29.50
C GLN A 120 -13.55 8.25 -28.23
N TYR A 121 -14.19 7.83 -27.13
CA TYR A 121 -14.14 8.55 -25.86
C TYR A 121 -12.71 8.66 -25.32
N PHE A 122 -11.99 7.54 -25.27
CA PHE A 122 -10.63 7.51 -24.72
C PHE A 122 -9.69 8.40 -25.53
N GLU A 123 -9.63 8.20 -26.84
CA GLU A 123 -8.74 8.97 -27.73
C GLU A 123 -9.07 10.47 -27.71
N SER A 124 -10.35 10.84 -27.82
CA SER A 124 -10.75 12.25 -27.84
C SER A 124 -10.51 12.96 -26.51
N THR A 125 -10.78 12.28 -25.37
CA THR A 125 -10.55 12.86 -24.05
C THR A 125 -9.05 12.98 -23.77
N TYR A 126 -8.26 11.98 -24.16
CA TYR A 126 -6.82 11.99 -23.97
C TYR A 126 -6.11 13.08 -24.78
N GLN A 127 -6.57 13.32 -26.00
CA GLN A 127 -6.04 14.37 -26.87
C GLN A 127 -6.60 15.76 -26.54
N SER A 128 -7.57 15.86 -25.62
CA SER A 128 -8.23 17.11 -25.29
C SER A 128 -7.27 18.14 -24.67
N ARG A 129 -7.51 19.41 -24.98
CA ARG A 129 -6.79 20.53 -24.34
C ARG A 129 -7.02 20.55 -22.83
N HIS A 130 -8.21 20.15 -22.38
CA HIS A 130 -8.58 20.16 -20.96
C HIS A 130 -7.70 19.20 -20.16
N LEU A 131 -7.59 17.93 -20.55
CA LEU A 131 -6.76 16.96 -19.84
C LEU A 131 -5.29 17.42 -19.76
N ARG A 132 -4.75 17.95 -20.87
CA ARG A 132 -3.37 18.45 -20.93
C ARG A 132 -3.12 19.71 -20.12
N SER A 133 -4.17 20.37 -19.63
CA SER A 133 -4.06 21.57 -18.78
C SER A 133 -4.17 21.27 -17.28
N ILE A 134 -4.46 20.02 -16.90
CA ILE A 134 -4.57 19.63 -15.49
C ILE A 134 -3.16 19.43 -14.92
N GLU A 135 -2.83 20.19 -13.89
CA GLU A 135 -1.62 19.96 -13.10
C GLU A 135 -1.79 18.69 -12.27
N MET A 136 -0.83 17.77 -12.40
CA MET A 136 -0.85 16.48 -11.73
C MET A 136 0.48 16.21 -11.04
N PRO A 137 0.47 15.55 -9.86
CA PRO A 137 1.70 15.08 -9.26
C PRO A 137 2.32 13.96 -10.12
N PRO A 138 3.65 13.76 -10.06
CA PRO A 138 4.37 12.84 -10.96
C PRO A 138 3.83 11.40 -11.00
N PHE A 139 3.45 10.83 -9.85
CA PHE A 139 2.90 9.46 -9.83
C PHE A 139 1.60 9.35 -10.64
N ARG A 140 0.72 10.37 -10.62
CA ARG A 140 -0.50 10.41 -11.45
C ARG A 140 -0.22 10.58 -12.94
N LEU A 141 0.91 11.21 -13.30
CA LEU A 141 1.36 11.22 -14.70
C LEU A 141 1.75 9.81 -15.15
N LEU A 142 2.32 9.00 -14.26
CA LEU A 142 2.64 7.61 -14.54
C LEU A 142 1.37 6.74 -14.66
N ASP A 143 0.34 6.95 -13.84
CA ASP A 143 -1.00 6.32 -14.03
C ASP A 143 -1.46 6.54 -15.49
N ASN A 144 -1.37 7.78 -15.99
CA ASN A 144 -1.78 8.12 -17.36
C ASN A 144 -0.90 7.50 -18.45
N LEU A 145 0.40 7.32 -18.20
CA LEU A 145 1.29 6.59 -19.10
C LEU A 145 0.91 5.11 -19.12
N PHE A 146 0.64 4.50 -17.98
CA PHE A 146 0.16 3.12 -17.91
C PHE A 146 -1.15 2.95 -18.66
N PHE A 147 -2.13 3.85 -18.49
CA PHE A 147 -3.41 3.79 -19.20
C PHE A 147 -3.23 3.88 -20.72
N ALA A 148 -2.41 4.81 -21.20
CA ALA A 148 -2.11 4.90 -22.64
C ALA A 148 -1.39 3.65 -23.16
N ARG A 149 -0.51 3.05 -22.35
CA ARG A 149 0.23 1.86 -22.74
C ARG A 149 -0.66 0.63 -22.84
N ILE A 150 -1.51 0.36 -21.83
CA ILE A 150 -2.45 -0.77 -21.90
C ILE A 150 -3.55 -0.55 -22.95
N TYR A 151 -3.91 0.70 -23.24
CA TYR A 151 -4.82 1.04 -24.34
C TYR A 151 -4.20 0.86 -25.74
N ASP A 152 -2.87 0.76 -25.81
CA ASP A 152 -2.10 0.73 -27.06
C ASP A 152 -2.20 2.03 -27.88
N LEU A 153 -2.07 3.17 -27.20
CA LEU A 153 -2.10 4.47 -27.85
C LEU A 153 -0.83 4.67 -28.71
N ALA A 154 -1.01 4.97 -29.99
CA ALA A 154 0.09 5.13 -30.95
C ALA A 154 1.14 6.18 -30.57
N LYS A 155 0.77 7.20 -29.79
CA LYS A 155 1.68 8.25 -29.31
C LYS A 155 1.44 8.53 -27.83
N MET A 156 2.45 8.26 -27.01
CA MET A 156 2.47 8.61 -25.59
C MET A 156 2.46 10.15 -25.42
N PRO A 157 1.77 10.68 -24.40
CA PRO A 157 1.64 12.13 -24.20
C PRO A 157 2.90 12.78 -23.63
N TYR A 158 3.68 11.99 -22.90
CA TYR A 158 4.88 12.37 -22.18
C TYR A 158 5.95 11.31 -22.47
N ALA A 159 7.22 11.70 -22.45
CA ALA A 159 8.29 10.71 -22.39
C ALA A 159 8.27 10.05 -21.02
N ALA A 160 8.32 8.71 -20.98
CA ALA A 160 8.26 7.97 -19.73
C ALA A 160 9.47 8.27 -18.83
N ASP A 161 10.65 8.47 -19.42
CA ASP A 161 11.88 8.89 -18.71
C ASP A 161 11.70 10.21 -17.95
N ASP A 162 11.12 11.23 -18.61
CA ASP A 162 10.92 12.56 -18.02
C ASP A 162 9.99 12.50 -16.80
N VAL A 163 8.91 11.73 -16.90
CA VAL A 163 7.98 11.54 -15.79
C VAL A 163 8.64 10.77 -14.65
N MET A 164 9.34 9.69 -14.97
CA MET A 164 9.99 8.81 -13.98
C MET A 164 11.10 9.54 -13.20
N ALA A 165 11.83 10.47 -13.81
CA ALA A 165 12.83 11.30 -13.14
C ALA A 165 12.26 12.22 -12.01
N LEU A 166 10.93 12.44 -12.03
CA LEU A 166 10.22 13.26 -11.05
C LEU A 166 9.54 12.43 -9.94
N THR A 167 9.46 11.11 -10.08
CA THR A 167 8.78 10.27 -9.10
C THR A 167 9.70 9.87 -7.95
N ASN A 168 9.11 9.38 -6.86
CA ASN A 168 9.86 8.90 -5.70
C ASN A 168 10.53 7.53 -5.93
N ILE A 169 10.43 6.93 -7.12
CA ILE A 169 11.19 5.71 -7.41
C ILE A 169 12.68 6.00 -7.59
N ARG A 170 13.03 7.19 -8.07
CA ARG A 170 14.42 7.68 -8.13
C ARG A 170 14.85 8.45 -6.88
N ARG A 171 13.92 8.67 -5.95
CA ARG A 171 14.10 9.42 -4.70
C ARG A 171 13.28 8.73 -3.63
N LEU A 172 13.76 7.56 -3.22
CA LEU A 172 13.01 6.64 -2.36
C LEU A 172 12.53 7.36 -1.09
N PRO A 173 11.31 7.08 -0.61
CA PRO A 173 10.79 7.70 0.61
C PRO A 173 11.68 7.41 1.82
N ASP A 174 11.82 8.41 2.69
CA ASP A 174 12.45 8.23 4.00
C ASP A 174 11.57 7.32 4.87
N LEU A 175 12.14 6.25 5.42
CA LEU A 175 11.37 5.21 6.13
C LEU A 175 10.69 5.71 7.41
N ILE A 176 11.25 6.75 8.05
CA ILE A 176 10.71 7.34 9.28
C ILE A 176 9.80 8.52 8.92
N MET A 177 10.25 9.41 8.02
CA MET A 177 9.57 10.67 7.76
C MET A 177 8.48 10.56 6.69
N ALA A 178 8.46 9.51 5.87
CA ALA A 178 7.46 9.39 4.82
C ALA A 178 6.04 9.26 5.39
N ASP A 179 5.11 10.01 4.79
CA ASP A 179 3.68 9.88 5.03
C ASP A 179 3.04 8.79 4.14
N GLU A 180 1.76 8.52 4.38
CA GLU A 180 1.00 7.55 3.58
C GLU A 180 0.93 7.92 2.10
N THR A 181 0.86 9.22 1.77
CA THR A 181 0.77 9.68 0.38
C THR A 181 2.05 9.33 -0.39
N GLN A 182 3.22 9.49 0.24
CA GLN A 182 4.50 9.11 -0.36
C GLN A 182 4.63 7.60 -0.52
N ALA A 183 4.14 6.82 0.44
CA ALA A 183 4.11 5.36 0.32
C ALA A 183 3.19 4.88 -0.83
N TYR A 184 1.95 5.38 -0.92
CA TYR A 184 1.06 5.09 -2.06
C TYR A 184 1.64 5.56 -3.40
N ALA A 185 2.34 6.69 -3.42
CA ALA A 185 3.00 7.14 -4.64
C ALA A 185 4.08 6.13 -5.08
N LEU A 186 4.85 5.56 -4.15
CA LEU A 186 5.84 4.53 -4.47
C LEU A 186 5.20 3.26 -5.01
N THR A 187 4.11 2.79 -4.38
CA THR A 187 3.42 1.56 -4.81
C THR A 187 2.87 1.70 -6.22
N HIS A 188 2.16 2.80 -6.49
CA HIS A 188 1.66 3.14 -7.82
C HIS A 188 2.79 3.24 -8.86
N ASN A 189 3.93 3.82 -8.49
CA ASN A 189 5.06 3.91 -9.42
C ASN A 189 5.52 2.52 -9.89
N ILE A 190 5.63 1.57 -8.97
CA ILE A 190 6.06 0.20 -9.28
C ILE A 190 4.98 -0.57 -10.03
N PHE A 191 3.70 -0.47 -9.63
CA PHE A 191 2.58 -1.11 -10.32
C PHE A 191 2.57 -0.77 -11.82
N TYR A 192 2.76 0.51 -12.13
CA TYR A 192 2.64 1.02 -13.50
C TYR A 192 3.92 0.87 -14.32
N LEU A 193 5.10 0.89 -13.69
CA LEU A 193 6.36 0.57 -14.36
C LEU A 193 6.45 -0.91 -14.76
N THR A 194 5.90 -1.79 -13.93
CA THR A 194 5.91 -3.25 -14.15
C THR A 194 4.70 -3.74 -14.95
N GLY A 195 3.71 -2.88 -15.16
CA GLY A 195 2.46 -3.26 -15.82
C GLY A 195 1.70 -4.36 -15.07
N MET A 196 1.87 -4.41 -13.74
CA MET A 196 1.42 -5.47 -12.84
C MET A 196 2.00 -6.86 -13.16
N GLN A 197 3.19 -6.93 -13.77
CA GLN A 197 3.88 -8.18 -14.07
C GLN A 197 5.31 -8.22 -13.50
N GLN A 198 5.64 -9.31 -12.80
CA GLN A 198 6.97 -9.45 -12.20
C GLN A 198 8.08 -9.37 -13.25
N GLY A 199 9.09 -8.54 -12.97
CA GLY A 199 10.30 -8.42 -13.79
C GLY A 199 10.07 -7.84 -15.20
N GLN A 200 8.89 -7.28 -15.48
CA GLN A 200 8.62 -6.67 -16.79
C GLN A 200 9.01 -5.21 -16.85
N ASP A 201 9.62 -4.84 -17.96
CA ASP A 201 9.77 -3.44 -18.37
C ASP A 201 8.58 -3.01 -19.23
N PHE A 202 7.50 -2.60 -18.57
CA PHE A 202 6.24 -2.31 -19.26
C PHE A 202 6.30 -1.01 -20.09
N LEU A 203 7.11 -0.06 -19.64
CA LEU A 203 7.25 1.28 -20.23
C LEU A 203 8.53 1.46 -21.07
N GLY A 204 9.38 0.43 -21.21
CA GLY A 204 10.60 0.49 -22.02
C GLY A 204 11.75 1.27 -21.34
N LEU A 205 11.74 1.35 -20.02
CA LEU A 205 12.68 2.11 -19.18
C LEU A 205 13.82 1.27 -18.59
N ASN A 206 13.77 -0.06 -18.75
CA ASN A 206 14.64 -1.05 -18.11
C ASN A 206 14.89 -0.72 -16.62
N PRO A 207 13.84 -0.70 -15.77
CA PRO A 207 14.01 -0.38 -14.37
C PRO A 207 14.89 -1.43 -13.68
N GLU A 208 15.98 -0.97 -13.05
CA GLU A 208 16.81 -1.81 -12.18
C GLU A 208 16.38 -1.58 -10.72
N PHE A 209 15.97 -2.66 -10.06
CA PHE A 209 15.65 -2.66 -8.64
C PHE A 209 16.84 -3.20 -7.86
N ASP A 210 17.45 -2.33 -7.07
CA ASP A 210 18.65 -2.64 -6.30
C ASP A 210 18.34 -2.81 -4.80
N ARG A 211 19.41 -2.94 -4.00
CA ARG A 211 19.30 -3.06 -2.54
C ARG A 211 18.56 -1.87 -1.89
N SER A 212 18.71 -0.65 -2.42
CA SER A 212 18.02 0.51 -1.85
C SER A 212 16.50 0.42 -2.05
N HIS A 213 16.06 -0.10 -3.19
CA HIS A 213 14.64 -0.35 -3.46
C HIS A 213 14.08 -1.42 -2.53
N LEU A 214 14.83 -2.52 -2.31
CA LEU A 214 14.46 -3.53 -1.32
C LEU A 214 14.29 -2.89 0.07
N GLN A 215 15.28 -2.12 0.52
CA GLN A 215 15.25 -1.47 1.84
C GLN A 215 14.07 -0.51 2.00
N ALA A 216 13.77 0.28 0.97
CA ALA A 216 12.63 1.19 0.98
C ALA A 216 11.30 0.43 1.06
N LEU A 217 11.12 -0.61 0.25
CA LEU A 217 9.90 -1.41 0.22
C LEU A 217 9.71 -2.23 1.49
N GLU A 218 10.75 -2.92 1.94
CA GLU A 218 10.75 -3.77 3.13
C GLU A 218 10.57 -2.95 4.41
N GLY A 219 11.25 -1.80 4.53
CA GLY A 219 11.10 -0.88 5.65
C GLY A 219 9.69 -0.29 5.77
N LEU A 220 9.11 0.19 4.65
CA LEU A 220 7.73 0.64 4.64
C LEU A 220 6.76 -0.52 4.91
N PHE A 221 7.02 -1.71 4.34
CA PHE A 221 6.19 -2.89 4.54
C PHE A 221 6.08 -3.25 6.03
N VAL A 222 7.21 -3.39 6.74
CA VAL A 222 7.17 -3.73 8.16
C VAL A 222 6.57 -2.62 9.02
N ARG A 223 6.76 -1.34 8.65
CA ARG A 223 6.14 -0.19 9.35
C ARG A 223 4.62 -0.24 9.23
N TYR A 224 4.07 -0.46 8.04
CA TYR A 224 2.62 -0.50 7.84
C TYR A 224 1.98 -1.79 8.36
N MET A 225 2.70 -2.92 8.31
CA MET A 225 2.30 -4.14 9.03
C MET A 225 2.19 -3.90 10.54
N ALA A 226 3.16 -3.20 11.14
CA ALA A 226 3.14 -2.82 12.55
C ALA A 226 2.00 -1.82 12.87
N ASN A 227 1.60 -0.98 11.92
CA ASN A 227 0.45 -0.09 12.04
C ASN A 227 -0.92 -0.79 11.84
N ASN A 228 -0.94 -2.10 11.56
CA ASN A 228 -2.13 -2.84 11.10
C ASN A 228 -2.83 -2.19 9.88
N ASN A 229 -2.08 -1.45 9.05
CA ASN A 229 -2.58 -0.92 7.79
C ASN A 229 -2.36 -1.98 6.70
N LEU A 230 -3.26 -2.97 6.65
CA LEU A 230 -3.17 -4.08 5.71
C LEU A 230 -3.29 -3.65 4.25
N ASP A 231 -3.95 -2.54 3.99
CA ASP A 231 -4.11 -1.97 2.66
C ASP A 231 -2.74 -1.63 2.04
N LEU A 232 -2.01 -0.73 2.68
CA LEU A 232 -0.71 -0.30 2.20
C LEU A 232 0.35 -1.39 2.37
N ALA A 233 0.27 -2.21 3.42
CA ALA A 233 1.17 -3.34 3.59
C ALA A 233 1.05 -4.37 2.44
N LEU A 234 -0.17 -4.67 1.99
CA LEU A 234 -0.39 -5.59 0.87
C LEU A 234 -0.03 -4.96 -0.48
N GLU A 235 -0.18 -3.64 -0.65
CA GLU A 235 0.38 -2.92 -1.81
C GLU A 235 1.92 -3.00 -1.86
N LEU A 236 2.58 -2.82 -0.72
CA LEU A 236 4.05 -2.94 -0.63
C LEU A 236 4.51 -4.39 -0.85
N LEU A 237 3.75 -5.38 -0.38
CA LEU A 237 3.98 -6.78 -0.71
C LEU A 237 3.88 -7.03 -2.23
N MET A 238 2.86 -6.46 -2.90
CA MET A 238 2.78 -6.52 -4.37
C MET A 238 4.03 -5.92 -5.01
N CYS A 239 4.52 -4.79 -4.51
CA CYS A 239 5.74 -4.16 -5.04
C CYS A 239 6.97 -5.06 -4.86
N LEU A 240 7.15 -5.68 -3.70
CA LEU A 240 8.22 -6.66 -3.47
C LEU A 240 8.11 -7.82 -4.47
N ILE A 241 6.90 -8.34 -4.73
CA ILE A 241 6.70 -9.43 -5.69
C ILE A 241 7.03 -8.97 -7.12
N LEU A 242 6.47 -7.83 -7.55
CA LEU A 242 6.62 -7.29 -8.90
C LEU A 242 8.07 -6.91 -9.26
N THR A 243 8.83 -6.47 -8.26
CA THR A 243 10.27 -6.16 -8.41
C THR A 243 11.16 -7.41 -8.33
N GLY A 244 10.62 -8.57 -7.95
CA GLY A 244 11.40 -9.79 -7.73
C GLY A 244 12.22 -9.78 -6.44
N LEU A 245 11.88 -8.90 -5.49
CA LEU A 245 12.59 -8.72 -4.22
C LEU A 245 11.86 -9.39 -3.03
N CYS A 246 10.74 -10.06 -3.28
CA CYS A 246 9.92 -10.69 -2.25
C CYS A 246 10.54 -11.99 -1.72
N LYS A 247 11.24 -11.89 -0.59
CA LYS A 247 11.68 -13.03 0.24
C LYS A 247 10.49 -13.81 0.83
N LYS A 248 10.72 -15.09 1.17
CA LYS A 248 9.72 -15.98 1.79
C LYS A 248 9.05 -15.39 3.05
N TRP A 249 9.83 -14.81 3.96
CA TRP A 249 9.32 -14.31 5.24
C TRP A 249 8.34 -13.13 5.05
N HIS A 250 8.49 -12.32 3.99
CA HIS A 250 7.54 -11.23 3.70
C HIS A 250 6.14 -11.78 3.49
N LEU A 251 6.03 -12.81 2.64
CA LEU A 251 4.75 -13.45 2.34
C LEU A 251 4.20 -14.14 3.59
N GLN A 252 5.02 -14.91 4.32
CA GLN A 252 4.59 -15.58 5.55
C GLN A 252 4.03 -14.58 6.56
N TYR A 253 4.74 -13.47 6.79
CA TYR A 253 4.29 -12.44 7.73
C TYR A 253 2.96 -11.80 7.29
N ALA A 254 2.81 -11.50 5.99
CA ALA A 254 1.56 -10.97 5.44
C ALA A 254 0.39 -11.93 5.64
N LEU A 255 0.56 -13.22 5.33
CA LEU A 255 -0.49 -14.23 5.48
C LEU A 255 -0.90 -14.42 6.94
N GLU A 256 0.07 -14.47 7.87
CA GLU A 256 -0.21 -14.55 9.31
C GLU A 256 -0.99 -13.34 9.82
N LEU A 257 -0.61 -12.13 9.40
CA LEU A 257 -1.27 -10.92 9.87
C LEU A 257 -2.68 -10.77 9.27
N VAL A 258 -2.87 -11.12 8.00
CA VAL A 258 -4.20 -11.16 7.39
C VAL A 258 -5.08 -12.14 8.15
N GLU A 259 -4.64 -13.39 8.32
CA GLU A 259 -5.43 -14.42 9.02
C GLU A 259 -5.84 -14.00 10.42
N LYS A 260 -4.94 -13.32 11.15
CA LYS A 260 -5.20 -12.81 12.49
C LYS A 260 -6.27 -11.72 12.53
N ASN A 261 -6.41 -10.93 11.47
CA ASN A 261 -7.24 -9.72 11.44
C ASN A 261 -8.50 -9.86 10.56
N LEU A 262 -8.76 -11.04 9.98
CA LEU A 262 -9.97 -11.26 9.18
C LEU A 262 -11.23 -10.93 9.99
N LEU A 263 -12.10 -10.10 9.41
CA LEU A 263 -13.44 -9.86 9.92
C LEU A 263 -14.39 -10.89 9.30
N ASP A 264 -15.23 -11.50 10.14
CA ASP A 264 -16.20 -12.53 9.76
C ASP A 264 -15.60 -13.68 8.94
N GLY A 265 -14.29 -13.94 9.10
CA GLY A 265 -13.55 -14.99 8.40
C GLY A 265 -13.34 -14.76 6.90
N CYS A 266 -13.67 -13.57 6.37
CA CYS A 266 -13.59 -13.28 4.93
C CYS A 266 -12.99 -11.91 4.61
N ILE A 267 -13.37 -10.87 5.36
CA ILE A 267 -13.02 -9.49 5.02
C ILE A 267 -11.62 -9.17 5.53
N VAL A 268 -10.74 -8.75 4.62
CA VAL A 268 -9.47 -8.11 4.96
C VAL A 268 -9.76 -6.64 5.32
N PRO A 269 -9.58 -6.23 6.59
CA PRO A 269 -10.02 -4.92 7.04
C PRO A 269 -9.16 -3.80 6.42
N GLY A 270 -9.84 -2.77 5.94
CA GLY A 270 -9.21 -1.52 5.52
C GLY A 270 -8.79 -0.62 6.68
N PRO A 271 -8.02 0.44 6.38
CA PRO A 271 -7.43 1.30 7.39
C PRO A 271 -8.48 2.25 7.96
N GLY A 272 -8.83 2.05 9.23
CA GLY A 272 -9.67 2.99 9.99
C GLY A 272 -10.98 3.40 9.30
N THR A 273 -11.30 4.69 9.38
CA THR A 273 -12.48 5.29 8.78
C THR A 273 -12.05 6.16 7.59
N PRO A 274 -12.50 5.86 6.35
CA PRO A 274 -12.13 6.65 5.17
C PRO A 274 -12.60 8.12 5.22
N ASP A 275 -11.94 8.99 4.47
CA ASP A 275 -12.28 10.42 4.42
C ASP A 275 -13.72 10.68 3.97
N GLY A 276 -14.45 11.49 4.72
CA GLY A 276 -15.84 11.83 4.43
C GLY A 276 -16.83 10.69 4.71
N PHE A 277 -16.41 9.62 5.38
CA PHE A 277 -17.28 8.50 5.76
C PHE A 277 -18.46 8.95 6.66
N GLU A 278 -18.28 10.00 7.46
CA GLU A 278 -19.33 10.62 8.25
C GLU A 278 -20.52 11.13 7.41
N LEU A 279 -20.31 11.39 6.12
CA LEU A 279 -21.36 11.78 5.18
C LEU A 279 -22.18 10.59 4.64
N LEU A 280 -21.88 9.37 5.10
CA LEU A 280 -22.59 8.14 4.74
C LEU A 280 -23.54 7.65 5.83
N GLN A 281 -23.80 8.44 6.88
CA GLN A 281 -24.64 8.03 8.02
C GLN A 281 -26.05 7.58 7.62
N GLU A 282 -26.61 8.15 6.56
CA GLU A 282 -27.95 7.79 6.04
C GLU A 282 -27.92 6.56 5.12
N SER A 283 -26.74 6.05 4.76
CA SER A 283 -26.59 4.84 3.94
C SER A 283 -26.75 3.56 4.78
N SER A 284 -27.10 2.45 4.12
CA SER A 284 -27.23 1.16 4.80
C SER A 284 -25.92 0.72 5.48
N GLN A 285 -26.03 -0.05 6.57
CA GLN A 285 -24.87 -0.61 7.26
C GLN A 285 -24.01 -1.48 6.33
N GLY A 286 -24.64 -2.24 5.43
CA GLY A 286 -23.93 -3.04 4.43
C GLY A 286 -23.08 -2.18 3.48
N PHE A 287 -23.61 -1.06 2.98
CA PHE A 287 -22.86 -0.14 2.14
C PHE A 287 -21.72 0.52 2.91
N GLN A 288 -21.96 0.92 4.15
CA GLN A 288 -20.93 1.48 5.03
C GLN A 288 -19.78 0.48 5.28
N THR A 289 -20.10 -0.79 5.55
CA THR A 289 -19.10 -1.87 5.68
C THR A 289 -18.32 -2.05 4.38
N TRP A 290 -19.01 -2.06 3.24
CA TRP A 290 -18.36 -2.14 1.93
C TRP A 290 -17.40 -0.97 1.70
N VAL A 291 -17.82 0.28 1.95
CA VAL A 291 -16.98 1.48 1.78
C VAL A 291 -15.69 1.39 2.59
N LYS A 292 -15.73 0.86 3.81
CA LYS A 292 -14.54 0.74 4.66
C LYS A 292 -13.52 -0.29 4.16
N HIS A 293 -13.94 -1.26 3.36
CA HIS A 293 -13.15 -2.48 3.15
C HIS A 293 -12.96 -2.86 1.68
N TYR A 294 -13.73 -2.32 0.73
CA TYR A 294 -13.67 -2.75 -0.67
C TYR A 294 -12.28 -2.57 -1.27
N HIS A 295 -11.59 -1.47 -0.97
CA HIS A 295 -10.28 -1.17 -1.55
C HIS A 295 -9.27 -2.22 -1.11
N THR A 296 -9.18 -2.46 0.20
CA THR A 296 -8.28 -3.48 0.77
C THR A 296 -8.64 -4.90 0.33
N MET A 297 -9.93 -5.19 0.09
CA MET A 297 -10.35 -6.47 -0.51
C MET A 297 -9.82 -6.62 -1.95
N LEU A 298 -9.88 -5.57 -2.78
CA LEU A 298 -9.31 -5.58 -4.13
C LEU A 298 -7.78 -5.73 -4.08
N VAL A 299 -7.11 -4.95 -3.23
CA VAL A 299 -5.66 -4.99 -3.01
C VAL A 299 -5.22 -6.39 -2.57
N ALA A 300 -5.88 -6.98 -1.56
CA ALA A 300 -5.59 -8.33 -1.10
C ALA A 300 -5.79 -9.37 -2.20
N GLY A 301 -6.87 -9.25 -2.98
CA GLY A 301 -7.11 -10.14 -4.11
C GLY A 301 -6.00 -10.07 -5.16
N MET A 302 -5.51 -8.87 -5.51
CA MET A 302 -4.37 -8.71 -6.43
C MET A 302 -3.08 -9.27 -5.84
N ALA A 303 -2.78 -8.94 -4.57
CA ALA A 303 -1.60 -9.40 -3.87
C ALA A 303 -1.53 -10.92 -3.79
N PHE A 304 -2.63 -11.58 -3.46
CA PHE A 304 -2.68 -13.04 -3.35
C PHE A 304 -2.58 -13.74 -4.71
N ARG A 305 -3.14 -13.15 -5.77
CA ARG A 305 -2.95 -13.67 -7.15
C ARG A 305 -1.50 -13.61 -7.58
N LEU A 306 -0.85 -12.47 -7.36
CA LEU A 306 0.58 -12.29 -7.62
C LEU A 306 1.41 -13.28 -6.80
N ALA A 307 1.18 -13.35 -5.49
CA ALA A 307 1.89 -14.26 -4.60
C ALA A 307 1.72 -15.73 -5.02
N ALA A 308 0.51 -16.15 -5.41
CA ALA A 308 0.26 -17.52 -5.81
C ALA A 308 0.90 -17.87 -7.17
N ALA A 309 0.94 -16.93 -8.11
CA ALA A 309 1.60 -17.10 -9.40
C ALA A 309 3.13 -17.20 -9.26
N HIS A 310 3.71 -16.47 -8.32
CA HIS A 310 5.16 -16.39 -8.07
C HIS A 310 5.61 -17.17 -6.83
N LEU A 311 4.73 -18.03 -6.29
CA LEU A 311 4.98 -18.72 -5.02
C LEU A 311 6.24 -19.59 -5.08
N GLN A 312 6.56 -20.15 -6.25
CA GLN A 312 7.75 -20.97 -6.41
C GLN A 312 9.03 -20.16 -6.21
N ASP A 313 9.11 -18.98 -6.83
CA ASP A 313 10.28 -18.11 -6.77
C ASP A 313 10.45 -17.55 -5.35
N ILE A 314 9.35 -17.06 -4.76
CA ILE A 314 9.33 -16.54 -3.38
C ILE A 314 9.78 -17.60 -2.36
N TRP A 315 9.41 -18.86 -2.54
CA TRP A 315 9.70 -19.92 -1.56
C TRP A 315 11.12 -20.48 -1.62
N GLN A 316 11.84 -20.25 -2.73
CA GLN A 316 13.24 -20.64 -2.83
C GLN A 316 14.14 -19.71 -1.99
N GLU A 317 13.64 -18.52 -1.66
CA GLU A 317 14.40 -17.46 -1.01
C GLU A 317 14.17 -17.43 0.52
N GLY A 318 15.10 -18.00 1.27
CA GLY A 318 15.29 -17.70 2.69
C GLY A 318 14.66 -18.65 3.73
N SER A 319 15.01 -18.41 4.99
CA SER A 319 14.53 -19.14 6.16
C SER A 319 13.06 -18.85 6.49
N SER A 320 12.35 -19.81 7.07
CA SER A 320 11.08 -19.56 7.76
C SER A 320 11.39 -19.06 9.16
N LEU A 321 10.96 -17.85 9.52
CA LEU A 321 11.37 -17.20 10.77
C LEU A 321 10.22 -16.66 11.61
N GLN A 322 10.53 -16.41 12.89
CA GLN A 322 9.62 -15.69 13.75
C GLN A 322 9.64 -14.20 13.37
N HIS A 323 8.49 -13.68 12.95
CA HIS A 323 8.35 -12.30 12.48
C HIS A 323 8.31 -11.26 13.62
N PHE A 324 8.63 -11.63 14.87
CA PHE A 324 8.66 -10.69 15.99
C PHE A 324 9.71 -9.59 15.78
N ALA A 325 10.89 -9.95 15.28
CA ALA A 325 11.93 -8.99 14.94
C ALA A 325 11.46 -7.99 13.87
N ALA A 326 10.85 -8.47 12.78
CA ALA A 326 10.27 -7.61 11.74
C ALA A 326 9.18 -6.68 12.30
N TYR A 327 8.24 -7.21 13.10
CA TYR A 327 7.22 -6.42 13.76
C TYR A 327 7.83 -5.35 14.69
N GLY A 328 8.84 -5.73 15.49
CA GLY A 328 9.51 -4.83 16.41
C GLY A 328 10.24 -3.70 15.68
N CYS A 329 10.99 -4.01 14.60
CA CYS A 329 11.59 -2.99 13.73
C CYS A 329 10.52 -2.05 13.14
N GLY A 330 9.43 -2.60 12.61
CA GLY A 330 8.31 -1.81 12.10
C GLY A 330 7.66 -0.91 13.17
N GLN A 331 7.52 -1.41 14.41
CA GLN A 331 7.01 -0.60 15.53
C GLN A 331 7.95 0.55 15.87
N VAL A 332 9.27 0.35 15.86
CA VAL A 332 10.23 1.45 16.08
C VAL A 332 10.03 2.52 15.02
N LEU A 333 10.05 2.17 13.73
CA LEU A 333 9.86 3.16 12.64
C LEU A 333 8.54 3.93 12.77
N ARG A 334 7.44 3.22 13.08
CA ARG A 334 6.12 3.84 13.29
C ARG A 334 6.16 4.83 14.46
N LEU A 335 6.77 4.45 15.57
CA LEU A 335 6.86 5.30 16.76
C LEU A 335 7.77 6.50 16.54
N LEU A 336 8.85 6.35 15.77
CA LEU A 336 9.72 7.46 15.39
C LEU A 336 8.99 8.43 14.46
N HIS A 337 8.20 7.93 13.51
CA HIS A 337 7.32 8.74 12.66
C HIS A 337 6.33 9.57 13.50
N ASP A 338 5.69 8.94 14.48
CA ASP A 338 4.75 9.60 15.41
C ASP A 338 5.47 10.49 16.46
N TYR A 339 6.79 10.64 16.37
CA TYR A 339 7.66 11.31 17.35
C TYR A 339 7.50 10.80 18.81
N ASN A 340 7.11 9.54 18.99
CA ASN A 340 6.93 8.90 20.28
C ASN A 340 8.23 8.22 20.75
N LEU A 341 9.26 9.04 21.02
CA LEU A 341 10.58 8.56 21.41
C LEU A 341 10.59 7.67 22.67
N PRO A 342 9.80 7.93 23.74
CA PRO A 342 9.81 7.07 24.94
C PRO A 342 9.45 5.62 24.62
N LEU A 343 8.41 5.41 23.81
CA LEU A 343 7.99 4.08 23.43
C LEU A 343 8.94 3.47 22.39
N ALA A 344 9.45 4.26 21.45
CA ALA A 344 10.46 3.81 20.48
C ALA A 344 11.72 3.24 21.19
N LEU A 345 12.24 3.95 22.20
CA LEU A 345 13.37 3.47 23.02
C LEU A 345 13.04 2.18 23.78
N THR A 346 11.80 2.04 24.27
CA THR A 346 11.36 0.81 24.95
C THR A 346 11.32 -0.39 24.00
N VAL A 347 10.87 -0.19 22.75
CA VAL A 347 10.89 -1.23 21.73
C VAL A 347 12.34 -1.56 21.33
N LEU A 348 13.21 -0.57 21.12
CA LEU A 348 14.64 -0.79 20.85
C LEU A 348 15.32 -1.60 21.96
N LYS A 349 15.03 -1.29 23.23
CA LYS A 349 15.53 -2.07 24.37
C LYS A 349 15.10 -3.54 24.29
N THR A 350 13.89 -3.80 23.83
CA THR A 350 13.36 -5.16 23.65
C THR A 350 14.06 -5.88 22.50
N LEU A 351 14.33 -5.19 21.39
CA LEU A 351 14.99 -5.75 20.21
C LEU A 351 16.42 -6.22 20.47
N GLU A 352 17.09 -5.78 21.54
CA GLU A 352 18.40 -6.31 21.96
C GLU A 352 18.42 -7.83 22.15
N GLN A 353 17.29 -8.43 22.50
CA GLN A 353 17.16 -9.88 22.69
C GLN A 353 16.92 -10.64 21.39
N HIS A 354 16.61 -9.91 20.31
CA HIS A 354 16.21 -10.43 18.99
C HIS A 354 17.20 -10.06 17.88
N LEU A 355 18.40 -9.57 18.23
CA LEU A 355 19.44 -9.24 17.27
C LEU A 355 19.81 -10.38 16.31
N PRO A 356 19.88 -11.67 16.74
CA PRO A 356 20.10 -12.78 15.81
C PRO A 356 19.01 -12.90 14.75
N ASP A 357 17.74 -12.72 15.13
CA ASP A 357 16.60 -12.80 14.22
C ASP A 357 16.59 -11.62 13.24
N ILE A 358 16.94 -10.40 13.71
CA ILE A 358 17.07 -9.21 12.86
C ILE A 358 18.15 -9.43 11.79
N LYS A 359 19.28 -10.02 12.19
CA LYS A 359 20.37 -10.38 11.26
C LYS A 359 19.96 -11.45 10.27
N GLU A 360 19.22 -12.46 10.71
CA GLU A 360 18.74 -13.51 9.81
C GLU A 360 17.71 -12.99 8.79
N LEU A 361 16.94 -11.96 9.16
CA LEU A 361 15.99 -11.27 8.28
C LEU A 361 16.65 -10.18 7.42
N GLU A 362 17.93 -9.87 7.64
CA GLU A 362 18.69 -8.79 6.99
C GLU A 362 18.10 -7.38 7.24
N LEU A 363 17.56 -7.16 8.43
CA LEU A 363 16.88 -5.91 8.83
C LEU A 363 17.77 -4.96 9.66
N GLU A 364 19.08 -5.16 9.69
CA GLU A 364 20.00 -4.36 10.51
C GLU A 364 20.02 -2.88 10.10
N TYR A 365 19.80 -2.59 8.82
CA TYR A 365 19.69 -1.21 8.31
C TYR A 365 18.51 -0.44 8.93
N LEU A 366 17.44 -1.12 9.36
CA LEU A 366 16.32 -0.47 10.06
C LEU A 366 16.70 -0.08 11.49
N LEU A 367 17.56 -0.88 12.14
CA LEU A 367 18.13 -0.52 13.43
C LEU A 367 19.08 0.66 13.28
N GLU A 368 19.96 0.63 12.28
CA GLU A 368 20.88 1.73 11.97
C GLU A 368 20.14 3.06 11.81
N LEU A 369 19.14 3.10 10.91
CA LEU A 369 18.29 4.28 10.70
C LEU A 369 17.59 4.76 11.98
N SER A 370 17.11 3.81 12.80
CA SER A 370 16.42 4.15 14.05
C SER A 370 17.39 4.75 15.09
N ILE A 371 18.60 4.22 15.18
CA ILE A 371 19.65 4.71 16.08
C ILE A 371 20.10 6.09 15.62
N ASP A 372 20.40 6.26 14.34
CA ASP A 372 20.84 7.52 13.77
C ASP A 372 19.82 8.63 14.02
N PHE A 373 18.53 8.35 13.78
CA PHE A 373 17.46 9.29 14.09
C PHE A 373 17.46 9.73 15.57
N ILE A 374 17.59 8.78 16.50
CA ILE A 374 17.63 9.06 17.94
C ILE A 374 18.86 9.86 18.34
N GLU A 375 20.02 9.55 17.76
CA GLU A 375 21.27 10.28 17.99
C GLU A 375 21.17 11.72 17.48
N GLU A 376 20.52 11.95 16.34
CA GLU A 376 20.21 13.30 15.84
C GLU A 376 19.26 14.07 16.75
N GLN A 377 18.44 13.39 17.55
CA GLN A 377 17.58 14.03 18.55
C GLN A 377 18.31 14.47 19.83
N LYS A 378 19.60 14.14 20.00
CA LYS A 378 20.36 14.52 21.19
C LYS A 378 20.72 16.00 21.18
N GLN A 379 20.41 16.69 22.28
CA GLN A 379 20.80 18.07 22.50
C GLN A 379 22.15 18.20 23.20
N ALA A 380 22.74 19.40 23.17
CA ALA A 380 24.02 19.70 23.81
C ALA A 380 24.01 19.50 25.34
N ASP A 381 22.84 19.59 25.99
CA ASP A 381 22.68 19.35 27.43
C ASP A 381 22.47 17.86 27.77
N GLY A 382 22.52 16.97 26.78
CA GLY A 382 22.31 15.54 26.92
C GLY A 382 20.83 15.12 26.99
N SER A 383 19.89 16.07 26.89
CA SER A 383 18.47 15.73 26.71
C SER A 383 18.21 15.16 25.31
N ILE A 384 17.12 14.41 25.17
CA ILE A 384 16.75 13.74 23.92
C ILE A 384 15.42 14.28 23.43
N GLY A 385 15.33 14.61 22.16
CA GLY A 385 14.14 15.15 21.50
C GLY A 385 13.85 16.60 21.85
N PHE A 386 12.91 17.20 21.11
CA PHE A 386 12.47 18.57 21.31
C PHE A 386 10.96 18.60 21.59
N TYR A 387 10.58 18.83 22.86
CA TYR A 387 9.19 18.72 23.35
C TYR A 387 8.62 20.06 23.81
N TYR A 388 8.90 21.13 23.07
CA TYR A 388 8.56 22.48 23.49
C TYR A 388 7.04 22.66 23.72
N ASP A 389 6.22 22.16 22.80
CA ASP A 389 4.76 22.29 22.86
C ASP A 389 4.16 21.46 24.01
N GLU A 390 4.74 20.29 24.32
CA GLU A 390 4.36 19.48 25.46
C GLU A 390 4.76 20.12 26.78
N TYR A 391 5.94 20.76 26.84
CA TYR A 391 6.34 21.57 27.99
C TYR A 391 5.36 22.71 28.21
N CYS A 392 5.02 23.46 27.16
CA CYS A 392 4.00 24.52 27.22
C CYS A 392 2.65 24.00 27.71
N THR A 393 2.19 22.85 27.20
CA THR A 393 0.93 22.22 27.60
C THR A 393 0.93 21.81 29.07
N LEU A 394 2.02 21.21 29.56
CA LEU A 394 2.18 20.84 30.96
C LEU A 394 2.25 22.07 31.87
N SER A 395 2.93 23.13 31.40
CA SER A 395 3.00 24.39 32.14
C SER A 395 1.65 25.11 32.23
N ALA A 396 0.86 25.08 31.16
CA ALA A 396 -0.52 25.59 31.18
C ALA A 396 -1.42 24.81 32.16
N LYS A 397 -1.09 23.55 32.47
CA LYS A 397 -1.74 22.70 33.48
C LYS A 397 -1.19 22.91 34.90
N GLY A 398 -0.36 23.93 35.12
CA GLY A 398 0.12 24.35 36.44
C GLY A 398 1.46 23.76 36.89
N LYS A 399 2.18 23.03 36.02
CA LYS A 399 3.58 22.67 36.30
C LYS A 399 4.50 23.87 36.02
N ASP A 400 5.49 24.11 36.86
CA ASP A 400 6.57 25.02 36.42
C ASP A 400 7.35 24.40 35.25
N TRP A 401 8.15 25.23 34.56
CA TRP A 401 8.87 24.81 33.36
C TRP A 401 9.83 23.63 33.62
N GLN A 402 10.50 23.63 34.77
CA GLN A 402 11.45 22.58 35.11
C GLN A 402 10.72 21.27 35.40
N ALA A 403 9.64 21.30 36.16
CA ALA A 403 8.79 20.15 36.45
C ALA A 403 8.12 19.60 35.18
N ALA A 404 7.81 20.45 34.19
CA ALA A 404 7.33 20.04 32.88
C ALA A 404 8.44 19.32 32.08
N LYS A 405 9.66 19.88 32.04
CA LYS A 405 10.84 19.26 31.40
C LYS A 405 11.16 17.90 32.03
N ASP A 406 11.24 17.84 33.36
CA ASP A 406 11.57 16.63 34.12
C ASP A 406 10.55 15.52 33.92
N ALA A 407 9.26 15.86 33.79
CA ALA A 407 8.19 14.89 33.58
C ALA A 407 8.32 14.10 32.26
N ILE A 408 9.03 14.64 31.26
CA ILE A 408 9.26 14.00 29.96
C ILE A 408 10.71 13.47 29.87
N GLN A 409 11.69 14.29 30.22
CA GLN A 409 13.11 13.99 30.02
C GLN A 409 13.64 12.94 31.00
N LEU A 410 13.13 12.84 32.24
CA LEU A 410 13.62 11.84 33.19
C LEU A 410 13.27 10.41 32.76
N PRO A 411 12.01 10.06 32.43
CA PRO A 411 11.68 8.73 31.92
C PRO A 411 12.46 8.38 30.64
N LEU A 412 12.56 9.34 29.71
CA LEU A 412 13.26 9.15 28.44
C LEU A 412 14.75 8.85 28.66
N SER A 413 15.42 9.64 29.50
CA SER A 413 16.82 9.42 29.87
C SER A 413 17.03 8.11 30.61
N GLN A 414 16.07 7.68 31.44
CA GLN A 414 16.15 6.41 32.15
C GLN A 414 16.13 5.22 31.19
N VAL A 415 15.19 5.20 30.23
CA VAL A 415 15.13 4.13 29.22
C VAL A 415 16.36 4.17 28.32
N TYR A 416 16.77 5.37 27.86
CA TYR A 416 17.96 5.54 27.03
C TYR A 416 19.23 4.94 27.66
N ARG A 417 19.44 5.16 28.96
CA ARG A 417 20.60 4.60 29.70
C ARG A 417 20.53 3.10 29.93
N GLN A 418 19.35 2.50 29.83
CA GLN A 418 19.19 1.06 29.97
C GLN A 418 19.52 0.32 28.67
N ILE A 419 19.53 0.99 27.52
CA ILE A 419 19.85 0.38 26.23
C ILE A 419 21.36 0.09 26.16
N ASP A 420 21.68 -1.14 25.75
CA ASP A 420 23.05 -1.58 25.45
C ASP A 420 23.41 -1.14 24.03
N TRP A 421 23.72 0.16 23.88
CA TRP A 421 24.06 0.77 22.59
C TRP A 421 25.22 0.05 21.87
N PRO A 422 26.32 -0.33 22.55
CA PRO A 422 27.38 -1.10 21.91
C PRO A 422 26.88 -2.42 21.33
N LYS A 423 25.97 -3.12 22.02
CA LYS A 423 25.38 -4.36 21.52
C LYS A 423 24.52 -4.12 20.28
N LEU A 424 23.64 -3.11 20.29
CA LEU A 424 22.85 -2.75 19.10
C LEU A 424 23.73 -2.35 17.91
N GLN A 425 24.82 -1.61 18.16
CA GLN A 425 25.76 -1.20 17.10
C GLN A 425 26.56 -2.38 16.54
N SER A 426 26.81 -3.43 17.32
CA SER A 426 27.63 -4.57 16.90
C SER A 426 27.02 -5.43 15.79
N VAL A 427 25.72 -5.28 15.51
CA VAL A 427 25.05 -5.97 14.38
C VAL A 427 24.97 -5.13 13.10
N ILE A 428 25.28 -3.83 13.16
CA ILE A 428 25.22 -2.93 11.99
C ILE A 428 26.51 -3.03 11.14
N ALA A 429 27.60 -3.55 11.71
CA ALA A 429 28.90 -3.77 11.05
C ALA A 429 28.96 -5.08 10.26
#